data_AF-A0A7U9L010-F1
#
_entry.id   AF-A0A7U9L010-F1
#
_cell.length_a   1.000
_cell.length_b   1.000
_cell.length_c   1.000
_cell.angle_alpha   90.00
_cell.angle_beta   90.00
_cell.angle_gamma   90.00
#
_symmetry.space_group_name_H-M   'P 1'
#
loop_
_entity.id
_entity.type
_entity.pdbx_description
1 polymer ?
#
loop_
_entity_poly.entity_id
_entity_poly.type
_entity_poly.pdbx_seq_one_letter_code
_entity_poly.pdbx_strand_id
1 'polypeptide(L)'
;MTTGPPAADDAPRIPTASPRRRPTMKDIAERAGVSPSAVSFALNDRDGVSPATRARIREVAEELGWQPNSAARALSGERSGCVGLVLARPARTLGVESFFLQLVSGIQEALAARRVALLFQVVEDLDAECATYRRWWAERRVDGVLVVDPRTEDPRPALLASLTLPTVVIGDTQPAPTASKAPGSIPDSVSETSPGPAPGPGTSPGVSQAPAPVPGTSPGPALIPGANPGPALIPGASPDPTPIPGSSPSPVPAFGASPDLAPIPGASSGPAPIPDANPGPAPIPGTSPSPARIPGAGPDPTPVPDANPSPAPVPGTSPDPTPIPGTSPGPAPSPSSPLSTIWADDAAAMRSIIDHLHALGHRRIVHIAGLPGLAHTDRRVAALRAEAARLGMDAADVRSVCTDYSDEQGAEATRRLLAAPHPPTAIVYDNDVMAVAGAAVAAGLGVPVPGALSIVAWDDSPLCRVTHPRLTSLVRDTAGFGRLAAQELLSLLDGAPTRRLQAELPHLELRESTTRAP
;
A
#
# COMPACT_ATOMS: atom_id res chain seq x y z
N MET A 1 -38.18 51.25 33.37
CA MET A 1 -37.94 51.24 31.91
C MET A 1 -36.47 50.95 31.70
N THR A 2 -36.14 49.69 31.41
CA THR A 2 -34.75 49.25 31.24
C THR A 2 -34.72 48.47 29.94
N THR A 3 -34.08 49.05 28.94
CA THR A 3 -33.98 48.57 27.55
C THR A 3 -32.96 47.43 27.46
N GLY A 4 -33.37 46.31 26.84
CA GLY A 4 -32.51 45.14 26.60
C GLY A 4 -31.40 45.40 25.57
N PRO A 5 -30.43 44.48 25.44
CA PRO A 5 -29.27 44.64 24.56
C PRO A 5 -29.67 44.56 23.07
N PRO A 6 -28.93 45.23 22.17
CA PRO A 6 -29.24 45.22 20.74
C PRO A 6 -28.95 43.85 20.12
N ALA A 7 -29.77 43.48 19.13
CA ALA A 7 -29.68 42.23 18.38
C ALA A 7 -28.34 42.12 17.63
N ALA A 8 -27.68 40.98 17.78
CA ALA A 8 -26.51 40.59 16.99
C ALA A 8 -26.98 40.05 15.63
N ASP A 9 -27.10 40.92 14.64
CA ASP A 9 -27.25 40.50 13.24
C ASP A 9 -26.63 41.56 12.32
N ASP A 10 -25.31 41.52 12.15
CA ASP A 10 -24.66 42.05 10.94
C ASP A 10 -23.20 41.56 10.78
N ALA A 11 -23.01 40.23 10.75
CA ALA A 11 -21.79 39.67 10.19
C ALA A 11 -22.00 39.50 8.67
N PRO A 12 -21.12 40.00 7.79
CA PRO A 12 -21.32 39.88 6.35
C PRO A 12 -21.32 38.41 5.95
N ARG A 13 -22.51 37.90 5.58
CA ARG A 13 -22.65 36.57 5.00
C ARG A 13 -21.87 36.54 3.70
N ILE A 14 -20.88 35.65 3.60
CA ILE A 14 -20.23 35.34 2.31
C ILE A 14 -21.36 34.98 1.33
N PRO A 15 -21.52 35.68 0.19
CA PRO A 15 -22.55 35.33 -0.77
C PRO A 15 -22.32 33.89 -1.23
N THR A 16 -23.26 33.00 -0.89
CA THR A 16 -23.29 31.64 -1.44
C THR A 16 -23.71 31.74 -2.91
N ALA A 17 -22.75 32.10 -3.77
CA ALA A 17 -22.95 32.02 -5.21
C ALA A 17 -23.39 30.58 -5.53
N SER A 18 -24.62 30.41 -6.00
CA SER A 18 -25.10 29.11 -6.44
C SER A 18 -24.10 28.57 -7.47
N PRO A 19 -23.69 27.29 -7.38
CA PRO A 19 -22.68 26.74 -8.26
C PRO A 19 -23.11 26.97 -9.71
N ARG A 20 -22.26 27.67 -10.49
CA ARG A 20 -22.53 27.90 -11.91
C ARG A 20 -22.84 26.56 -12.58
N ARG A 21 -24.00 26.47 -13.24
CA ARG A 21 -24.47 25.26 -13.90
C ARG A 21 -23.42 24.80 -14.90
N ARG A 22 -23.00 23.53 -14.80
CA ARG A 22 -22.01 22.96 -15.72
C ARG A 22 -22.55 23.02 -17.16
N PRO A 23 -21.74 23.46 -18.13
CA PRO A 23 -22.10 23.42 -19.53
C PRO A 23 -22.53 22.01 -19.95
N THR A 24 -23.56 21.91 -20.78
CA THR A 24 -24.12 20.67 -21.31
C THR A 24 -23.98 20.62 -22.83
N MET A 25 -24.13 19.44 -23.44
CA MET A 25 -24.17 19.31 -24.91
C MET A 25 -25.31 20.14 -25.53
N LYS A 26 -26.37 20.42 -24.78
CA LYS A 26 -27.47 21.30 -25.19
C LYS A 26 -27.00 22.75 -25.33
N ASP A 27 -26.19 23.22 -24.38
CA ASP A 27 -25.67 24.59 -24.39
C ASP A 27 -24.69 24.78 -25.57
N ILE A 28 -23.89 23.75 -25.89
CA ILE A 28 -23.05 23.72 -27.11
C ILE A 28 -23.91 23.77 -28.37
N ALA A 29 -24.96 22.95 -28.43
CA ALA A 29 -25.85 22.87 -29.61
C ALA A 29 -26.50 24.21 -29.93
N GLU A 30 -27.00 24.88 -28.89
CA GLU A 30 -27.63 26.21 -28.98
C GLU A 30 -26.63 27.27 -29.47
N ARG A 31 -25.43 27.30 -28.89
CA ARG A 31 -24.37 28.26 -29.23
C ARG A 31 -23.76 28.03 -30.61
N ALA A 32 -23.62 26.77 -31.04
CA ALA A 32 -23.09 26.40 -32.35
C ALA A 32 -24.16 26.40 -33.48
N GLY A 33 -25.45 26.56 -33.14
CA GLY A 33 -26.55 26.59 -34.09
C GLY A 33 -26.83 25.23 -34.74
N VAL A 34 -26.66 24.13 -34.00
CA VAL A 34 -26.80 22.75 -34.50
C VAL A 34 -27.71 21.92 -33.59
N SER A 35 -28.07 20.70 -34.00
CA SER A 35 -28.83 19.79 -33.15
C SER A 35 -27.95 19.14 -32.06
N PRO A 36 -28.50 18.79 -30.88
CA PRO A 36 -27.75 18.03 -29.85
C PRO A 36 -27.16 16.71 -30.37
N SER A 37 -27.84 16.04 -31.32
CA SER A 37 -27.33 14.84 -31.98
C SER A 37 -26.10 15.13 -32.83
N ALA A 38 -26.07 16.25 -33.56
CA ALA A 38 -24.90 16.68 -34.32
C ALA A 38 -23.72 17.02 -33.40
N VAL A 39 -23.97 17.62 -32.23
CA VAL A 39 -22.94 17.82 -31.19
C VAL A 39 -22.39 16.50 -30.69
N SER A 40 -23.25 15.53 -30.38
CA SER A 40 -22.82 14.19 -29.96
C SER A 40 -21.99 13.48 -31.04
N PHE A 41 -22.38 13.59 -32.32
CA PHE A 41 -21.63 12.96 -33.42
C PHE A 41 -20.28 13.67 -33.68
N ALA A 42 -20.25 14.99 -33.53
CA ALA A 42 -19.05 15.81 -33.69
C ALA A 42 -18.02 15.60 -32.56
N LEU A 43 -18.49 15.42 -31.32
CA LEU A 43 -17.61 15.27 -30.14
C LEU A 43 -17.20 13.82 -29.88
N ASN A 44 -17.97 12.82 -30.34
CA ASN A 44 -17.65 11.40 -30.24
C ASN A 44 -17.05 10.80 -31.53
N ASP A 45 -16.56 11.64 -32.44
CA ASP A 45 -15.90 11.22 -33.70
C ASP A 45 -16.68 10.20 -34.56
N ARG A 46 -18.01 10.33 -34.58
CA ARG A 46 -18.91 9.55 -35.45
C ARG A 46 -19.10 10.21 -36.81
N ASP A 47 -19.31 9.40 -37.84
CA ASP A 47 -19.68 9.86 -39.17
C ASP A 47 -21.06 10.55 -39.18
N GLY A 48 -21.26 11.53 -40.07
CA GLY A 48 -22.53 12.24 -40.22
C GLY A 48 -22.51 13.75 -39.95
N VAL A 49 -21.34 14.33 -39.66
CA VAL A 49 -21.15 15.79 -39.50
C VAL A 49 -19.99 16.25 -40.38
N SER A 50 -20.18 17.34 -41.13
CA SER A 50 -19.13 17.90 -42.00
C SER A 50 -17.90 18.36 -41.18
N PRO A 51 -16.69 18.32 -41.75
CA PRO A 51 -15.47 18.79 -41.06
C PRO A 51 -15.58 20.22 -40.53
N ALA A 52 -16.21 21.11 -41.31
CA ALA A 52 -16.44 22.50 -40.93
C ALA A 52 -17.40 22.65 -39.73
N THR A 53 -18.47 21.87 -39.70
CA THR A 53 -19.42 21.87 -38.57
C THR A 53 -18.77 21.24 -37.33
N ARG A 54 -17.96 20.19 -37.50
CA ARG A 54 -17.21 19.57 -36.39
C ARG A 54 -16.22 20.55 -35.76
N ALA A 55 -15.46 21.29 -36.57
CA ALA A 55 -14.53 22.32 -36.09
C ALA A 55 -15.25 23.39 -35.26
N ARG A 56 -16.39 23.90 -35.75
CA ARG A 56 -17.21 24.89 -35.04
C ARG A 56 -17.75 24.37 -33.71
N ILE A 57 -18.21 23.12 -33.66
CA ILE A 57 -18.71 22.51 -32.42
C ILE A 57 -17.58 22.36 -31.38
N ARG A 58 -16.37 21.98 -31.81
CA ARG A 58 -15.20 21.86 -30.92
C ARG A 58 -14.77 23.22 -30.37
N GLU A 59 -14.70 24.25 -31.23
CA GLU A 59 -14.40 25.63 -30.82
C GLU A 59 -15.39 26.14 -29.76
N VAL A 60 -16.69 25.96 -30.00
CA VAL A 60 -17.74 26.34 -29.03
C VAL A 60 -17.65 25.54 -27.73
N ALA A 61 -17.33 24.24 -27.80
CA ALA A 61 -17.14 23.43 -26.60
C ALA A 61 -15.94 23.90 -25.76
N GLU A 62 -14.83 24.29 -26.42
CA GLU A 62 -13.65 24.87 -25.77
C GLU A 62 -13.97 26.23 -25.13
N GLU A 63 -14.65 27.13 -25.83
CA GLU A 63 -15.08 28.43 -25.29
C GLU A 63 -15.95 28.30 -24.04
N LEU A 64 -16.86 27.31 -24.05
CA LEU A 64 -17.75 27.05 -22.91
C LEU A 64 -17.07 26.29 -21.78
N GLY A 65 -15.83 25.82 -21.96
CA GLY A 65 -15.14 24.95 -21.00
C GLY A 65 -15.86 23.61 -20.79
N TRP A 66 -16.58 23.13 -21.81
CA TRP A 66 -17.31 21.88 -21.73
C TRP A 66 -16.35 20.68 -21.72
N GLN A 67 -16.62 19.72 -20.84
CA GLN A 67 -15.89 18.46 -20.74
C GLN A 67 -16.88 17.28 -20.79
N PRO A 68 -16.55 16.15 -21.47
CA PRO A 68 -17.42 14.99 -21.49
C PRO A 68 -17.64 14.42 -20.08
N ASN A 69 -18.89 14.11 -19.75
CA ASN A 69 -19.24 13.54 -18.45
C ASN A 69 -18.61 12.15 -18.27
N SER A 70 -17.74 11.98 -17.28
CA SER A 70 -17.08 10.71 -16.98
C SER A 70 -18.06 9.60 -16.61
N ALA A 71 -19.17 9.91 -15.92
CA ALA A 71 -20.21 8.92 -15.61
C ALA A 71 -20.93 8.43 -16.88
N ALA A 72 -21.13 9.31 -17.86
CA ALA A 72 -21.72 8.93 -19.14
C ALA A 72 -20.75 8.09 -20.00
N ARG A 73 -19.43 8.35 -19.92
CA ARG A 73 -18.39 7.53 -20.57
C ARG A 73 -18.33 6.12 -20.00
N ALA A 74 -18.31 6.00 -18.66
CA ALA A 74 -18.32 4.71 -17.97
C ALA A 74 -19.57 3.87 -18.31
N LEU A 75 -20.74 4.51 -18.46
CA LEU A 75 -21.99 3.86 -18.87
C LEU A 75 -22.02 3.48 -20.36
N SER A 76 -21.28 4.21 -21.21
CA SER A 76 -21.20 3.96 -22.66
C SER A 76 -20.20 2.86 -23.03
N GLY A 77 -19.53 2.25 -22.03
CA GLY A 77 -18.51 1.23 -22.23
C GLY A 77 -17.11 1.77 -22.53
N GLU A 78 -16.90 3.09 -22.45
CA GLU A 78 -15.59 3.70 -22.57
C GLU A 78 -14.80 3.63 -21.25
N ARG A 79 -13.47 3.72 -21.35
CA ARG A 79 -12.58 3.80 -20.18
C ARG A 79 -12.94 4.99 -19.29
N SER A 80 -12.93 4.77 -17.98
CA SER A 80 -13.15 5.80 -16.95
C SER A 80 -12.09 6.91 -16.98
N GLY A 81 -10.92 6.63 -17.55
CA GLY A 81 -9.78 7.55 -17.59
C GLY A 81 -9.13 7.71 -16.22
N CYS A 82 -9.25 6.68 -15.37
CA CYS A 82 -8.86 6.72 -13.97
C CYS A 82 -8.23 5.39 -13.56
N VAL A 83 -7.16 5.43 -12.78
CA VAL A 83 -6.57 4.24 -12.14
C VAL A 83 -6.63 4.38 -10.63
N GLY A 84 -6.75 3.26 -9.92
CA GLY A 84 -6.88 3.24 -8.47
C GLY A 84 -5.58 2.92 -7.74
N LEU A 85 -5.39 3.52 -6.57
CA LEU A 85 -4.41 3.09 -5.57
C LEU A 85 -5.10 3.13 -4.21
N VAL A 86 -5.15 1.99 -3.52
CA VAL A 86 -5.68 1.90 -2.16
C VAL A 86 -4.53 1.57 -1.21
N LEU A 87 -4.48 2.24 -0.05
CA LEU A 87 -3.50 1.96 1.00
C LEU A 87 -4.22 1.50 2.27
N ALA A 88 -3.97 0.27 2.70
CA ALA A 88 -4.45 -0.27 3.97
C ALA A 88 -3.49 0.06 5.12
N ARG A 89 -3.55 1.29 5.63
CA ARG A 89 -2.75 1.78 6.77
C ARG A 89 -3.49 2.88 7.54
N PRO A 90 -3.16 3.12 8.82
CA PRO A 90 -3.71 4.27 9.55
C PRO A 90 -3.37 5.59 8.84
N ALA A 91 -4.36 6.42 8.54
CA ALA A 91 -4.17 7.64 7.73
C ALA A 91 -3.07 8.58 8.23
N ARG A 92 -2.79 8.60 9.54
CA ARG A 92 -1.70 9.39 10.14
C ARG A 92 -0.31 9.04 9.60
N THR A 93 -0.07 7.81 9.14
CA THR A 93 1.26 7.38 8.67
C THR A 93 1.63 7.95 7.30
N LEU A 94 0.65 8.40 6.50
CA LEU A 94 0.88 8.99 5.18
C LEU A 94 1.77 10.24 5.22
N GLY A 95 1.57 11.10 6.21
CA GLY A 95 2.33 12.36 6.35
C GLY A 95 3.75 12.14 6.87
N VAL A 96 4.03 10.95 7.39
CA VAL A 96 5.26 10.62 8.10
C VAL A 96 6.19 9.82 7.19
N GLU A 97 5.66 8.85 6.43
CA GLU A 97 6.47 8.00 5.55
C GLU A 97 6.74 8.65 4.19
N SER A 98 8.00 9.05 3.94
CA SER A 98 8.41 9.66 2.67
C SER A 98 8.27 8.73 1.46
N PHE A 99 8.27 7.40 1.65
CA PHE A 99 8.19 6.42 0.56
C PHE A 99 6.93 6.63 -0.30
N PHE A 100 5.75 6.71 0.33
CA PHE A 100 4.49 6.77 -0.41
C PHE A 100 4.31 8.07 -1.19
N LEU A 101 4.73 9.20 -0.62
CA LEU A 101 4.65 10.48 -1.32
C LEU A 101 5.57 10.53 -2.54
N GLN A 102 6.77 9.96 -2.44
CA GLN A 102 7.68 9.83 -3.59
C GLN A 102 7.12 8.86 -4.63
N LEU A 103 6.55 7.74 -4.20
CA LEU A 103 5.91 6.76 -5.08
C LEU A 103 4.74 7.38 -5.85
N VAL A 104 3.84 8.08 -5.16
CA VAL A 104 2.69 8.78 -5.74
C VAL A 104 3.14 9.88 -6.69
N SER A 105 4.18 10.64 -6.34
CA SER A 105 4.77 11.65 -7.23
C SER A 105 5.18 11.03 -8.57
N GLY A 106 5.91 9.92 -8.54
CA GLY A 106 6.32 9.20 -9.75
C GLY A 106 5.14 8.61 -10.55
N ILE A 107 4.15 8.05 -9.86
CA ILE A 107 2.91 7.57 -10.49
C ILE A 107 2.22 8.73 -11.23
N GLN A 108 2.03 9.87 -10.55
CA GLN A 108 1.36 11.03 -11.14
C GLN A 108 2.10 11.61 -12.33
N GLU A 109 3.44 11.64 -12.29
CA GLU A 109 4.26 12.09 -13.41
C GLU A 109 3.95 11.28 -14.70
N ALA A 110 3.87 9.96 -14.59
CA ALA A 110 3.55 9.08 -15.72
C ALA A 110 2.08 9.19 -16.17
N LEU A 111 1.14 9.29 -15.22
CA LEU A 111 -0.30 9.38 -15.54
C LEU A 111 -0.68 10.74 -16.15
N ALA A 112 -0.06 11.83 -15.70
CA ALA A 112 -0.30 13.18 -16.19
C ALA A 112 0.00 13.31 -17.69
N ALA A 113 1.07 12.65 -18.17
CA ALA A 113 1.44 12.61 -19.58
C ALA A 113 0.33 12.01 -20.48
N ARG A 114 -0.53 11.14 -19.93
CA ARG A 114 -1.65 10.50 -20.66
C ARG A 114 -3.03 10.99 -20.23
N ARG A 115 -3.11 12.04 -19.41
CA ARG A 115 -4.37 12.58 -18.85
C ARG A 115 -5.22 11.52 -18.13
N VAL A 116 -4.56 10.56 -17.48
CA VAL A 116 -5.22 9.56 -16.64
C VAL A 116 -5.24 10.07 -15.20
N ALA A 117 -6.39 10.00 -14.53
CA ALA A 117 -6.53 10.39 -13.14
C ALA A 117 -6.04 9.27 -12.19
N LEU A 118 -5.55 9.65 -11.01
CA LEU A 118 -5.28 8.72 -9.91
C LEU A 118 -6.36 8.88 -8.85
N LEU A 119 -7.16 7.83 -8.63
CA LEU A 119 -8.06 7.73 -7.50
C LEU A 119 -7.32 7.08 -6.33
N PHE A 120 -6.93 7.90 -5.36
CA PHE A 120 -6.20 7.48 -4.18
C PHE A 120 -7.13 7.40 -2.96
N GLN A 121 -7.12 6.28 -2.25
CA GLN A 121 -7.91 6.09 -1.04
C GLN A 121 -7.10 5.37 0.03
N VAL A 122 -7.25 5.80 1.28
CA VAL A 122 -6.65 5.13 2.44
C VAL A 122 -7.76 4.50 3.28
N VAL A 123 -7.51 3.28 3.72
CA VAL A 123 -8.44 2.45 4.47
C VAL A 123 -7.72 1.81 5.65
N GLU A 124 -8.48 1.34 6.63
CA GLU A 124 -7.92 0.85 7.89
C GLU A 124 -7.22 -0.50 7.74
N ASP A 125 -7.75 -1.38 6.88
CA ASP A 125 -7.30 -2.76 6.75
C ASP A 125 -7.48 -3.33 5.33
N LEU A 126 -7.00 -4.57 5.17
CA LEU A 126 -6.97 -5.30 3.91
C LEU A 126 -8.37 -5.69 3.40
N ASP A 127 -9.33 -5.90 4.31
CA ASP A 127 -10.71 -6.26 3.95
C ASP A 127 -11.44 -5.04 3.38
N ALA A 128 -11.26 -3.87 3.99
CA ALA A 128 -11.73 -2.59 3.49
C ALA A 128 -11.09 -2.21 2.13
N GLU A 129 -9.81 -2.56 1.93
CA GLU A 129 -9.12 -2.43 0.65
C GLU A 129 -9.78 -3.31 -0.42
N CYS A 130 -9.97 -4.60 -0.14
CA CYS A 130 -10.65 -5.54 -1.03
C CYS A 130 -12.09 -5.11 -1.36
N ALA A 131 -12.84 -4.63 -0.36
CA ALA A 131 -14.19 -4.08 -0.55
C ALA A 131 -14.17 -2.84 -1.45
N THR A 132 -13.14 -1.99 -1.34
CA THR A 132 -12.97 -0.82 -2.19
C THR A 132 -12.71 -1.20 -3.64
N TYR A 133 -11.89 -2.22 -3.90
CA TYR A 133 -11.69 -2.73 -5.27
C TYR A 133 -12.99 -3.26 -5.88
N ARG A 134 -13.77 -4.06 -5.13
CA ARG A 134 -15.08 -4.56 -5.61
C ARG A 134 -16.03 -3.42 -5.96
N ARG A 135 -16.10 -2.40 -5.08
CA ARG A 135 -16.93 -1.21 -5.29
C ARG A 135 -16.48 -0.41 -6.50
N TRP A 136 -15.20 -0.09 -6.63
CA TRP A 136 -14.68 0.66 -7.78
C TRP A 136 -14.87 -0.07 -9.09
N TRP A 137 -14.72 -1.40 -9.10
CA TRP A 137 -15.00 -2.23 -10.25
C TRP A 137 -16.49 -2.20 -10.63
N ALA A 138 -17.38 -2.42 -9.66
CA ALA A 138 -18.83 -2.43 -9.89
C ALA A 138 -19.36 -1.06 -10.37
N GLU A 139 -18.80 0.02 -9.83
CA GLU A 139 -19.14 1.41 -10.19
C GLU A 139 -18.41 1.89 -11.46
N ARG A 140 -17.54 1.07 -12.08
CA ARG A 140 -16.69 1.44 -13.22
C ARG A 140 -15.88 2.72 -12.99
N ARG A 141 -15.31 2.86 -11.79
CA ARG A 141 -14.58 4.06 -11.36
C ARG A 141 -13.11 4.08 -11.72
N VAL A 142 -12.55 2.91 -12.00
CA VAL A 142 -11.15 2.74 -12.35
C VAL A 142 -11.03 1.72 -13.49
N ASP A 143 -10.07 1.95 -14.37
CA ASP A 143 -9.74 1.07 -15.49
C ASP A 143 -8.72 0.00 -15.08
N GLY A 144 -7.98 0.25 -14.01
CA GLY A 144 -6.97 -0.64 -13.44
C GLY A 144 -6.47 -0.12 -12.09
N VAL A 145 -5.68 -0.93 -11.38
CA VAL A 145 -5.21 -0.62 -10.03
C VAL A 145 -3.72 -0.87 -9.84
N LEU A 146 -3.11 -0.05 -8.99
CA LEU A 146 -1.78 -0.26 -8.41
C LEU A 146 -1.97 -0.82 -7.00
N VAL A 147 -1.28 -1.91 -6.70
CA VAL A 147 -1.32 -2.57 -5.39
C VAL A 147 0.04 -2.45 -4.74
N VAL A 148 0.10 -2.00 -3.49
CA VAL A 148 1.33 -1.86 -2.68
C VAL A 148 1.27 -2.75 -1.45
N ASP A 149 2.39 -2.87 -0.74
CA ASP A 149 2.50 -3.66 0.50
C ASP A 149 1.97 -5.09 0.32
N PRO A 150 2.45 -5.86 -0.69
CA PRO A 150 2.03 -7.24 -0.87
C PRO A 150 2.30 -8.05 0.40
N ARG A 151 1.38 -8.96 0.74
CA ARG A 151 1.49 -9.81 1.93
C ARG A 151 1.87 -11.24 1.55
N THR A 152 2.43 -11.99 2.49
CA THR A 152 2.77 -13.41 2.26
C THR A 152 1.52 -14.24 1.94
N GLU A 153 0.42 -13.98 2.64
CA GLU A 153 -0.91 -14.53 2.36
C GLU A 153 -1.83 -13.41 1.87
N ASP A 154 -1.68 -13.04 0.60
CA ASP A 154 -2.41 -11.90 0.01
C ASP A 154 -3.68 -12.35 -0.73
N PRO A 155 -4.88 -11.89 -0.30
CA PRO A 155 -6.13 -12.19 -1.00
C PRO A 155 -6.33 -11.34 -2.26
N ARG A 156 -5.61 -10.21 -2.41
CA ARG A 156 -5.83 -9.23 -3.49
C ARG A 156 -5.52 -9.79 -4.88
N PRO A 157 -4.42 -10.54 -5.11
CA PRO A 157 -4.15 -11.14 -6.42
C PRO A 157 -5.30 -11.99 -6.96
N ALA A 158 -5.83 -12.91 -6.14
CA ALA A 158 -6.94 -13.78 -6.53
C ALA A 158 -8.24 -12.99 -6.76
N LEU A 159 -8.52 -12.01 -5.89
CA LEU A 159 -9.67 -11.12 -6.04
C LEU A 159 -9.59 -10.32 -7.34
N LEU A 160 -8.49 -9.63 -7.60
CA LEU A 160 -8.32 -8.75 -8.76
C LEU A 160 -8.34 -9.55 -10.07
N ALA A 161 -7.78 -10.77 -10.06
CA ALA A 161 -7.92 -11.71 -11.17
C ALA A 161 -9.39 -12.09 -11.44
N SER A 162 -10.17 -12.37 -10.39
CA SER A 162 -11.62 -12.68 -10.52
C SER A 162 -12.45 -11.51 -11.05
N LEU A 163 -12.02 -10.27 -10.77
CA LEU A 163 -12.63 -9.05 -11.30
C LEU A 163 -12.15 -8.74 -12.72
N THR A 164 -11.15 -9.47 -13.24
CA THR A 164 -10.46 -9.18 -14.50
C THR A 164 -9.97 -7.72 -14.56
N LEU A 165 -9.55 -7.18 -13.42
CA LEU A 165 -9.13 -5.78 -13.30
C LEU A 165 -7.62 -5.69 -13.56
N PRO A 166 -7.16 -4.96 -14.60
CA PRO A 166 -5.74 -4.77 -14.87
C PRO A 166 -5.01 -4.26 -13.64
N THR A 167 -3.94 -4.96 -13.25
CA THR A 167 -3.29 -4.74 -11.96
C THR A 167 -1.78 -4.79 -12.10
N VAL A 168 -1.12 -3.85 -11.43
CA VAL A 168 0.32 -3.91 -11.17
C VAL A 168 0.55 -3.99 -9.66
N VAL A 169 1.26 -5.03 -9.22
CA VAL A 169 1.72 -5.17 -7.83
C VAL A 169 3.11 -4.55 -7.71
N ILE A 170 3.26 -3.64 -6.76
CA ILE A 170 4.48 -2.95 -6.40
C ILE A 170 5.07 -3.64 -5.16
N GLY A 171 6.19 -4.32 -5.37
CA GLY A 171 6.75 -5.34 -4.48
C GLY A 171 6.47 -6.73 -5.02
N ASP A 172 7.09 -7.75 -4.41
CA ASP A 172 6.85 -9.15 -4.77
C ASP A 172 6.37 -9.96 -3.58
N THR A 173 5.82 -11.14 -3.82
CA THR A 173 5.67 -12.23 -2.83
C THR A 173 6.51 -13.44 -3.21
N GLN A 174 6.97 -13.52 -4.46
CA GLN A 174 7.83 -14.59 -4.94
C GLN A 174 9.27 -14.38 -4.43
N PRO A 175 10.02 -15.47 -4.16
CA PRO A 175 11.43 -15.38 -3.90
C PRO A 175 12.15 -14.73 -5.10
N ALA A 176 13.25 -14.02 -4.83
CA ALA A 176 14.13 -13.52 -5.87
C ALA A 176 14.53 -14.72 -6.76
N PRO A 177 14.51 -14.57 -8.10
CA PRO A 177 14.93 -15.65 -8.96
C PRO A 177 16.37 -16.03 -8.58
N THR A 178 16.61 -17.30 -8.29
CA THR A 178 17.98 -17.79 -8.09
C THR A 178 18.74 -17.48 -9.37
N ALA A 179 19.91 -16.84 -9.25
CA ALA A 179 20.73 -16.51 -10.41
C ALA A 179 20.90 -17.78 -11.26
N SER A 180 20.24 -17.82 -12.41
CA SER A 180 20.36 -18.92 -13.35
C SER A 180 21.83 -19.00 -13.74
N LYS A 181 22.44 -20.17 -13.54
CA LYS A 181 23.79 -20.47 -14.05
C LYS A 181 23.80 -20.05 -15.52
N ALA A 182 24.73 -19.17 -15.88
CA ALA A 182 24.87 -18.70 -17.26
C ALA A 182 24.85 -19.90 -18.24
N PRO A 183 23.99 -19.90 -19.26
CA PRO A 183 23.98 -20.98 -20.24
C PRO A 183 25.21 -20.83 -21.13
N GLY A 184 26.26 -21.59 -20.84
CA GLY A 184 27.49 -21.51 -21.62
C GLY A 184 28.70 -22.16 -20.96
N SER A 185 28.58 -23.39 -20.47
CA SER A 185 29.74 -24.26 -20.26
C SER A 185 29.49 -25.56 -21.01
N ILE A 186 30.22 -25.70 -22.11
CA ILE A 186 30.28 -26.85 -23.01
C ILE A 186 30.58 -28.11 -22.19
N PRO A 187 29.86 -29.24 -22.38
CA PRO A 187 30.25 -30.49 -21.73
C PRO A 187 31.36 -31.15 -22.56
N ASP A 188 32.58 -31.19 -22.01
CA ASP A 188 33.59 -32.13 -22.49
C ASP A 188 33.20 -33.54 -22.03
N SER A 189 32.70 -34.32 -23.00
CA SER A 189 32.59 -35.76 -22.90
C SER A 189 33.92 -36.40 -23.29
N VAL A 190 34.59 -37.07 -22.36
CA VAL A 190 35.38 -38.25 -22.70
C VAL A 190 35.03 -39.37 -21.73
N SER A 191 34.54 -40.43 -22.34
CA SER A 191 34.24 -41.76 -21.83
C SER A 191 35.40 -42.39 -21.08
N GLU A 192 35.10 -43.06 -19.96
CA GLU A 192 35.69 -44.38 -19.69
C GLU A 192 34.77 -45.23 -18.80
N THR A 193 34.53 -46.44 -19.30
CA THR A 193 33.63 -47.48 -18.83
C THR A 193 34.29 -48.42 -17.82
N SER A 194 33.69 -48.55 -16.63
CA SER A 194 33.53 -49.75 -15.76
C SER A 194 34.79 -50.53 -15.27
N PRO A 195 34.67 -51.48 -14.30
CA PRO A 195 33.56 -51.88 -13.43
C PRO A 195 33.90 -51.94 -11.91
N GLY A 196 32.86 -52.22 -11.10
CA GLY A 196 32.89 -52.41 -9.65
C GLY A 196 33.49 -53.74 -9.12
N PRO A 197 33.31 -54.03 -7.81
CA PRO A 197 34.34 -54.65 -6.95
C PRO A 197 34.12 -56.12 -6.58
N ALA A 198 35.11 -56.71 -5.90
CA ALA A 198 35.09 -58.04 -5.26
C ALA A 198 35.89 -58.02 -3.91
N PRO A 199 35.80 -59.01 -2.99
CA PRO A 199 35.19 -58.78 -1.66
C PRO A 199 36.01 -59.24 -0.41
N GLY A 200 35.63 -58.68 0.77
CA GLY A 200 35.69 -59.28 2.14
C GLY A 200 37.06 -59.41 2.85
N PRO A 201 37.12 -59.78 4.16
CA PRO A 201 36.02 -60.04 5.12
C PRO A 201 36.17 -59.43 6.54
N GLY A 202 35.07 -59.43 7.29
CA GLY A 202 35.00 -59.85 8.70
C GLY A 202 35.23 -58.82 9.82
N THR A 203 34.16 -58.37 10.49
CA THR A 203 33.86 -58.65 11.93
C THR A 203 32.69 -57.79 12.45
N SER A 204 31.76 -58.44 13.13
CA SER A 204 30.69 -57.91 14.02
C SER A 204 30.82 -58.70 15.35
N PRO A 205 30.05 -58.47 16.45
CA PRO A 205 28.82 -57.66 16.59
C PRO A 205 28.61 -56.90 17.93
N GLY A 206 27.48 -56.18 18.01
CA GLY A 206 26.80 -55.77 19.26
C GLY A 206 26.42 -54.28 19.29
N VAL A 207 25.25 -53.78 19.71
CA VAL A 207 24.10 -54.31 20.48
C VAL A 207 22.91 -53.33 20.34
N SER A 208 21.68 -53.87 20.34
CA SER A 208 20.36 -53.33 20.73
C SER A 208 19.59 -52.26 19.91
N GLN A 209 18.42 -52.69 19.43
CA GLN A 209 17.21 -51.91 19.11
C GLN A 209 16.06 -52.35 20.02
N ALA A 210 15.18 -51.42 20.41
CA ALA A 210 13.70 -51.51 20.53
C ALA A 210 13.15 -50.34 21.40
N PRO A 211 11.83 -50.04 21.40
CA PRO A 211 10.93 -49.79 20.26
C PRO A 211 10.00 -48.55 20.48
N ALA A 212 9.14 -48.27 19.49
CA ALA A 212 8.11 -47.21 19.47
C ALA A 212 6.89 -47.45 20.40
N PRO A 213 6.05 -46.41 20.63
CA PRO A 213 4.60 -46.65 20.58
C PRO A 213 3.73 -45.49 20.01
N VAL A 214 2.56 -45.88 19.49
CA VAL A 214 1.28 -45.16 19.25
C VAL A 214 0.15 -46.24 19.37
N PRO A 215 -1.18 -45.99 19.58
CA PRO A 215 -1.95 -44.72 19.55
C PRO A 215 -3.15 -44.55 20.56
N GLY A 216 -3.68 -43.31 20.65
CA GLY A 216 -5.14 -42.99 20.59
C GLY A 216 -5.98 -42.78 21.87
N THR A 217 -6.60 -41.59 22.02
CA THR A 217 -8.04 -41.35 22.31
C THR A 217 -8.43 -39.87 22.09
N SER A 218 -9.55 -39.63 21.40
CA SER A 218 -10.33 -38.36 21.22
C SER A 218 -11.55 -38.38 22.18
N PRO A 219 -12.42 -37.33 22.39
CA PRO A 219 -12.78 -36.22 21.48
C PRO A 219 -13.10 -34.80 22.05
N GLY A 220 -12.96 -33.78 21.15
CA GLY A 220 -13.51 -32.39 21.00
C GLY A 220 -14.26 -31.58 22.10
N PRO A 221 -14.79 -30.37 21.80
CA PRO A 221 -14.50 -29.40 20.73
C PRO A 221 -13.97 -28.05 21.29
N ALA A 222 -13.20 -27.28 20.50
CA ALA A 222 -12.86 -25.89 20.86
C ALA A 222 -13.62 -24.89 19.95
N LEU A 223 -14.43 -24.06 20.60
CA LEU A 223 -15.17 -22.92 20.06
C LEU A 223 -14.24 -21.72 19.80
N ILE A 224 -14.64 -20.90 18.83
CA ILE A 224 -13.98 -19.66 18.37
C ILE A 224 -14.32 -18.45 19.31
N PRO A 225 -13.84 -17.21 19.10
CA PRO A 225 -13.12 -16.43 20.11
C PRO A 225 -13.91 -15.20 20.61
N GLY A 226 -13.43 -14.57 21.69
CA GLY A 226 -13.81 -13.21 22.05
C GLY A 226 -14.24 -13.03 23.50
N ALA A 227 -13.31 -12.58 24.33
CA ALA A 227 -13.60 -11.67 25.43
C ALA A 227 -12.28 -11.08 25.95
N ASN A 228 -12.14 -9.78 25.75
CA ASN A 228 -11.15 -8.88 26.34
C ASN A 228 -11.13 -9.03 27.88
N PRO A 229 -9.96 -8.95 28.54
CA PRO A 229 -9.89 -8.34 29.86
C PRO A 229 -9.06 -7.05 29.79
N GLY A 230 -9.72 -5.95 30.12
CA GLY A 230 -9.08 -4.66 30.37
C GLY A 230 -8.15 -4.68 31.61
N PRO A 231 -7.46 -3.56 31.86
CA PRO A 231 -6.29 -3.53 32.73
C PRO A 231 -6.66 -3.64 34.22
N ALA A 232 -5.87 -4.42 34.95
CA ALA A 232 -5.96 -4.56 36.39
C ALA A 232 -5.57 -3.25 37.10
N LEU A 233 -6.42 -2.82 38.03
CA LEU A 233 -6.25 -1.68 38.93
C LEU A 233 -5.49 -2.10 40.20
N ILE A 234 -4.43 -1.36 40.53
CA ILE A 234 -3.89 -1.12 41.88
C ILE A 234 -3.48 0.37 41.83
N PRO A 235 -3.81 1.28 42.79
CA PRO A 235 -3.63 1.14 44.25
C PRO A 235 -4.63 1.86 45.19
N GLY A 236 -4.59 1.48 46.47
CA GLY A 236 -4.99 2.31 47.60
C GLY A 236 -3.77 2.81 48.37
N ALA A 237 -3.57 4.13 48.42
CA ALA A 237 -2.94 4.89 49.50
C ALA A 237 -3.16 6.38 49.19
N SER A 238 -3.95 7.05 50.03
CA SER A 238 -4.27 8.48 49.92
C SER A 238 -3.16 9.35 50.56
N PRO A 239 -3.16 10.68 50.30
CA PRO A 239 -2.00 11.55 50.40
C PRO A 239 -1.99 12.42 51.67
N ASP A 240 -0.82 12.96 52.00
CA ASP A 240 -0.66 14.34 52.52
C ASP A 240 0.83 14.75 52.44
N PRO A 241 1.19 15.90 51.85
CA PRO A 241 2.53 16.46 51.98
C PRO A 241 2.55 17.68 52.92
N THR A 242 3.48 17.67 53.87
CA THR A 242 3.89 18.85 54.66
C THR A 242 5.05 19.59 53.95
N PRO A 243 5.16 20.93 54.06
CA PRO A 243 6.12 21.73 53.26
C PRO A 243 7.45 21.97 54.00
N ILE A 244 8.55 22.08 53.25
CA ILE A 244 9.83 22.65 53.75
C ILE A 244 10.35 23.70 52.74
N PRO A 245 10.90 24.86 53.19
CA PRO A 245 11.12 26.04 52.36
C PRO A 245 12.59 26.28 51.94
N GLY A 246 12.75 27.02 50.85
CA GLY A 246 13.88 27.95 50.64
C GLY A 246 15.07 27.47 49.83
N SER A 247 15.12 27.84 48.56
CA SER A 247 16.28 28.54 47.94
C SER A 247 16.00 28.81 46.46
N SER A 248 15.85 30.10 46.14
CA SER A 248 15.86 30.61 44.76
C SER A 248 17.25 30.42 44.13
N PRO A 249 17.30 30.33 42.80
CA PRO A 249 18.07 31.33 42.08
C PRO A 249 17.27 31.98 40.94
N SER A 250 17.45 33.29 40.81
CA SER A 250 16.87 34.18 39.81
C SER A 250 17.29 33.81 38.37
N PRO A 251 16.42 34.01 37.36
CA PRO A 251 16.83 33.99 35.96
C PRO A 251 17.30 35.38 35.49
N VAL A 252 18.39 35.41 34.73
CA VAL A 252 18.85 36.56 33.91
C VAL A 252 18.40 36.33 32.44
N PRO A 253 18.33 37.35 31.56
CA PRO A 253 17.10 37.67 30.83
C PRO A 253 17.20 37.34 29.34
N ALA A 254 16.05 37.02 28.72
CA ALA A 254 15.90 37.07 27.27
C ALA A 254 15.81 38.53 26.83
N PHE A 255 16.82 39.01 26.09
CA PHE A 255 16.80 40.28 25.37
C PHE A 255 16.05 40.11 24.05
N GLY A 256 15.12 41.03 23.75
CA GLY A 256 14.63 41.25 22.38
C GLY A 256 13.11 41.36 22.21
N ALA A 257 12.41 42.10 23.05
CA ALA A 257 11.10 42.66 22.68
C ALA A 257 11.14 44.18 22.83
N SER A 258 10.70 44.89 21.80
CA SER A 258 10.16 46.25 21.88
C SER A 258 9.48 46.64 20.57
N PRO A 259 8.46 47.53 20.61
CA PRO A 259 7.07 47.07 20.60
C PRO A 259 6.18 47.89 19.64
N ASP A 260 4.94 47.43 19.40
CA ASP A 260 3.76 48.29 19.67
C ASP A 260 2.42 47.52 19.60
N LEU A 261 1.68 47.63 20.73
CA LEU A 261 0.22 47.78 20.92
C LEU A 261 -0.76 46.73 20.35
N ALA A 262 -1.84 46.27 21.00
CA ALA A 262 -2.45 46.37 22.34
C ALA A 262 -3.64 45.35 22.38
N PRO A 263 -4.29 45.06 23.52
CA PRO A 263 -4.93 43.76 23.81
C PRO A 263 -6.44 43.66 23.50
N ILE A 264 -6.90 42.44 23.19
CA ILE A 264 -8.32 42.04 23.13
C ILE A 264 -8.79 41.61 24.54
N PRO A 265 -9.86 42.19 25.13
CA PRO A 265 -10.45 41.72 26.38
C PRO A 265 -11.45 40.58 26.15
N GLY A 266 -11.38 39.48 26.92
CA GLY A 266 -12.50 38.51 26.99
C GLY A 266 -12.21 37.03 27.29
N ALA A 267 -10.98 36.61 27.62
CA ALA A 267 -10.73 35.21 27.96
C ALA A 267 -11.08 34.90 29.43
N SER A 268 -12.31 34.42 29.68
CA SER A 268 -12.62 33.68 30.91
C SER A 268 -12.55 32.18 30.66
N SER A 269 -11.82 31.52 31.54
CA SER A 269 -11.66 30.08 31.72
C SER A 269 -12.95 29.36 32.16
N GLY A 270 -13.28 28.24 31.50
CA GLY A 270 -14.25 27.23 31.98
C GLY A 270 -14.75 26.30 30.87
N PRO A 271 -14.95 24.99 31.13
CA PRO A 271 -15.45 24.04 30.12
C PRO A 271 -16.96 24.18 29.95
N ALA A 272 -17.44 24.28 28.71
CA ALA A 272 -18.87 24.28 28.39
C ALA A 272 -19.41 22.83 28.25
N PRO A 273 -20.65 22.54 28.68
CA PRO A 273 -21.24 21.20 28.65
C PRO A 273 -21.69 20.80 27.24
N ILE A 274 -21.59 19.50 26.93
CA ILE A 274 -22.11 18.87 25.71
C ILE A 274 -23.60 18.57 25.90
N PRO A 275 -24.52 19.04 25.04
CA PRO A 275 -25.90 18.56 25.05
C PRO A 275 -26.08 17.36 24.11
N ASP A 276 -26.55 16.25 24.68
CA ASP A 276 -27.22 15.17 23.95
C ASP A 276 -28.50 15.70 23.28
N ALA A 277 -28.60 15.58 21.96
CA ALA A 277 -29.86 15.41 21.24
C ALA A 277 -29.58 15.05 19.77
N ASN A 278 -29.94 13.82 19.40
CA ASN A 278 -29.98 13.33 18.04
C ASN A 278 -31.37 13.66 17.43
N PRO A 279 -31.51 14.54 16.41
CA PRO A 279 -32.71 14.59 15.61
C PRO A 279 -32.52 13.71 14.37
N GLY A 280 -33.34 12.68 14.23
CA GLY A 280 -33.44 11.87 13.01
C GLY A 280 -33.77 12.71 11.77
N PRO A 281 -33.60 12.16 10.55
CA PRO A 281 -33.73 12.91 9.31
C PRO A 281 -35.18 13.38 9.09
N ALA A 282 -35.32 14.66 8.70
CA ALA A 282 -36.60 15.27 8.34
C ALA A 282 -37.13 14.73 6.98
N PRO A 283 -38.46 14.59 6.80
CA PRO A 283 -39.06 13.98 5.62
C PRO A 283 -39.12 14.92 4.40
N ILE A 284 -38.97 14.33 3.22
CA ILE A 284 -39.15 14.95 1.91
C ILE A 284 -40.66 15.10 1.64
N PRO A 285 -41.21 16.29 1.34
CA PRO A 285 -42.61 16.45 0.98
C PRO A 285 -42.83 15.96 -0.46
N GLY A 286 -43.65 14.92 -0.67
CA GLY A 286 -44.09 14.58 -2.03
C GLY A 286 -44.39 13.12 -2.38
N THR A 287 -44.63 12.21 -1.42
CA THR A 287 -45.19 10.89 -1.75
C THR A 287 -46.11 10.41 -0.62
N SER A 288 -47.43 10.48 -0.84
CA SER A 288 -48.40 9.68 -0.06
C SER A 288 -48.84 8.47 -0.88
N PRO A 289 -49.00 7.29 -0.26
CA PRO A 289 -49.35 6.06 -0.95
C PRO A 289 -50.86 5.78 -0.88
N SER A 290 -51.52 5.64 -2.02
CA SER A 290 -52.67 4.75 -2.23
C SER A 290 -53.09 4.74 -3.71
N PRO A 291 -53.58 3.60 -4.23
CA PRO A 291 -53.67 3.36 -5.66
C PRO A 291 -54.94 4.01 -6.25
N ALA A 292 -54.77 4.86 -7.26
CA ALA A 292 -55.86 5.30 -8.11
C ALA A 292 -56.08 4.29 -9.25
N ARG A 293 -57.32 3.79 -9.31
CA ARG A 293 -57.87 2.85 -10.30
C ARG A 293 -57.94 3.53 -11.68
N ILE A 294 -57.32 2.96 -12.70
CA ILE A 294 -57.52 3.35 -14.12
C ILE A 294 -58.78 2.63 -14.65
N PRO A 295 -59.79 3.33 -15.20
CA PRO A 295 -60.92 2.69 -15.89
C PRO A 295 -60.52 2.33 -17.32
N GLY A 296 -60.68 1.07 -17.74
CA GLY A 296 -60.67 0.69 -19.17
C GLY A 296 -59.86 -0.52 -19.62
N ALA A 297 -59.59 -1.53 -18.78
CA ALA A 297 -59.01 -2.80 -19.24
C ALA A 297 -60.12 -3.83 -19.53
N GLY A 298 -60.33 -4.12 -20.82
CA GLY A 298 -61.01 -5.33 -21.28
C GLY A 298 -60.11 -6.57 -21.14
N PRO A 299 -60.65 -7.79 -21.33
CA PRO A 299 -60.06 -9.01 -20.78
C PRO A 299 -58.82 -9.50 -21.54
N ASP A 300 -57.97 -10.22 -20.79
CA ASP A 300 -56.69 -10.86 -21.14
C ASP A 300 -56.55 -11.38 -22.58
N PRO A 301 -55.37 -11.20 -23.21
CA PRO A 301 -54.93 -12.10 -24.26
C PRO A 301 -54.17 -13.29 -23.67
N THR A 302 -54.56 -14.46 -24.15
CA THR A 302 -53.98 -15.80 -23.95
C THR A 302 -52.48 -15.88 -24.28
N PRO A 303 -51.75 -16.87 -23.71
CA PRO A 303 -50.31 -17.03 -23.94
C PRO A 303 -50.00 -17.59 -25.32
N VAL A 304 -49.05 -16.95 -26.02
CA VAL A 304 -48.51 -17.40 -27.32
C VAL A 304 -47.29 -18.30 -27.06
N PRO A 305 -47.16 -19.47 -27.72
CA PRO A 305 -46.06 -20.40 -27.50
C PRO A 305 -44.77 -19.95 -28.20
N ASP A 306 -43.63 -20.22 -27.55
CA ASP A 306 -42.29 -20.03 -28.09
C ASP A 306 -42.09 -20.78 -29.42
N ALA A 307 -41.69 -20.05 -30.46
CA ALA A 307 -41.28 -20.60 -31.73
C ALA A 307 -39.89 -20.08 -32.12
N ASN A 308 -38.84 -20.80 -31.72
CA ASN A 308 -37.74 -21.12 -32.63
C ASN A 308 -36.85 -22.25 -32.10
N PRO A 309 -36.72 -23.38 -32.81
CA PRO A 309 -35.82 -24.47 -32.44
C PRO A 309 -34.38 -24.19 -32.88
N SER A 310 -33.42 -24.53 -32.02
CA SER A 310 -32.01 -24.67 -32.38
C SER A 310 -31.84 -25.75 -33.46
N PRO A 311 -30.92 -25.59 -34.44
CA PRO A 311 -30.67 -26.62 -35.44
C PRO A 311 -29.98 -27.84 -34.82
N ALA A 312 -30.43 -29.04 -35.21
CA ALA A 312 -29.84 -30.32 -34.81
C ALA A 312 -28.47 -30.56 -35.50
N PRO A 313 -27.53 -31.26 -34.85
CA PRO A 313 -26.24 -31.60 -35.46
C PRO A 313 -26.38 -32.76 -36.45
N VAL A 314 -25.64 -32.66 -37.56
CA VAL A 314 -25.42 -33.72 -38.55
C VAL A 314 -24.61 -34.88 -37.95
N PRO A 315 -25.03 -36.15 -38.12
CA PRO A 315 -24.26 -37.30 -37.65
C PRO A 315 -23.29 -37.81 -38.72
N GLY A 316 -22.04 -38.02 -38.33
CA GLY A 316 -21.13 -38.90 -39.03
C GLY A 316 -19.81 -38.27 -39.49
N THR A 317 -18.86 -38.15 -38.56
CA THR A 317 -17.44 -38.47 -38.79
C THR A 317 -16.77 -38.67 -37.43
N SER A 318 -16.68 -39.93 -37.00
CA SER A 318 -15.61 -40.43 -36.13
C SER A 318 -14.53 -41.03 -37.05
N PRO A 319 -13.23 -40.96 -36.71
CA PRO A 319 -12.75 -41.52 -35.44
C PRO A 319 -11.76 -40.66 -34.67
N ASP A 320 -11.96 -40.62 -33.35
CA ASP A 320 -10.90 -40.39 -32.37
C ASP A 320 -9.84 -41.50 -32.49
N PRO A 321 -8.53 -41.18 -32.45
CA PRO A 321 -7.51 -42.16 -32.12
C PRO A 321 -7.55 -42.43 -30.60
N THR A 322 -7.61 -43.70 -30.23
CA THR A 322 -7.42 -44.19 -28.87
C THR A 322 -6.09 -43.67 -28.28
N PRO A 323 -6.05 -43.24 -27.01
CA PRO A 323 -4.82 -42.73 -26.41
C PRO A 323 -3.86 -43.87 -26.08
N ILE A 324 -2.59 -43.67 -26.43
CA ILE A 324 -1.48 -44.55 -26.07
C ILE A 324 -1.23 -44.39 -24.55
N PRO A 325 -1.22 -45.46 -23.73
CA PRO A 325 -0.93 -45.34 -22.31
C PRO A 325 0.59 -45.10 -22.13
N GLY A 326 0.99 -43.95 -21.59
CA GLY A 326 2.39 -43.75 -21.17
C GLY A 326 2.94 -42.33 -21.11
N THR A 327 2.23 -41.31 -21.60
CA THR A 327 2.72 -39.92 -21.51
C THR A 327 1.86 -39.11 -20.55
N SER A 328 2.35 -38.92 -19.32
CA SER A 328 1.83 -37.88 -18.44
C SER A 328 1.91 -36.54 -19.16
N PRO A 329 0.82 -35.75 -19.25
CA PRO A 329 0.95 -34.37 -19.66
C PRO A 329 1.84 -33.70 -18.61
N GLY A 330 2.94 -33.07 -19.06
CA GLY A 330 3.65 -32.11 -18.22
C GLY A 330 2.65 -31.08 -17.67
N PRO A 331 2.91 -30.49 -16.49
CA PRO A 331 1.97 -29.56 -15.89
C PRO A 331 1.60 -28.49 -16.94
N ALA A 332 0.30 -28.33 -17.17
CA ALA A 332 -0.21 -27.24 -17.99
C ALA A 332 0.44 -25.94 -17.49
N PRO A 333 0.87 -25.02 -18.36
CA PRO A 333 1.38 -23.74 -17.91
C PRO A 333 0.33 -23.16 -16.97
N SER A 334 0.74 -22.87 -15.74
CA SER A 334 -0.12 -22.22 -14.77
C SER A 334 -0.75 -21.00 -15.45
N PRO A 335 -2.06 -20.74 -15.29
CA PRO A 335 -2.69 -19.61 -15.94
C PRO A 335 -1.85 -18.38 -15.65
N SER A 336 -1.35 -17.73 -16.71
CA SER A 336 -0.53 -16.53 -16.60
C SER A 336 -1.29 -15.55 -15.72
N SER A 337 -0.74 -15.25 -14.54
CA SER A 337 -1.38 -14.33 -13.60
C SER A 337 -1.71 -13.03 -14.34
N PRO A 338 -2.95 -12.50 -14.26
CA PRO A 338 -3.35 -11.27 -14.96
C PRO A 338 -2.73 -10.00 -14.35
N LEU A 339 -1.65 -10.17 -13.60
CA LEU A 339 -1.01 -9.17 -12.78
C LEU A 339 0.43 -9.02 -13.26
N SER A 340 0.82 -7.79 -13.57
CA SER A 340 2.25 -7.48 -13.65
C SER A 340 2.79 -7.19 -12.24
N THR A 341 4.07 -7.44 -12.05
CA THR A 341 4.75 -7.23 -10.77
C THR A 341 6.00 -6.42 -10.99
N ILE A 342 6.24 -5.44 -10.13
CA ILE A 342 7.50 -4.70 -10.11
C ILE A 342 8.14 -4.89 -8.76
N TRP A 343 9.33 -5.48 -8.72
CA TRP A 343 9.97 -5.91 -7.48
C TRP A 343 11.32 -5.23 -7.27
N ALA A 344 11.69 -5.06 -6.00
CA ALA A 344 12.99 -4.58 -5.58
C ALA A 344 13.81 -5.73 -4.97
N ASP A 345 15.12 -5.74 -5.19
CA ASP A 345 16.01 -6.74 -4.61
C ASP A 345 16.40 -6.37 -3.18
N ASP A 346 15.46 -6.58 -2.25
CA ASP A 346 15.67 -6.34 -0.81
C ASP A 346 16.85 -7.15 -0.25
N ALA A 347 17.15 -8.32 -0.85
CA ALA A 347 18.25 -9.17 -0.40
C ALA A 347 19.61 -8.57 -0.77
N ALA A 348 19.77 -8.05 -1.99
CA ALA A 348 20.96 -7.31 -2.39
C ALA A 348 21.13 -5.99 -1.63
N ALA A 349 20.03 -5.29 -1.36
CA ALA A 349 20.04 -4.09 -0.53
C ALA A 349 20.55 -4.41 0.90
N MET A 350 19.97 -5.42 1.56
CA MET A 350 20.40 -5.83 2.90
C MET A 350 21.85 -6.32 2.92
N ARG A 351 22.28 -7.09 1.92
CA ARG A 351 23.68 -7.52 1.78
C ARG A 351 24.64 -6.34 1.76
N SER A 352 24.36 -5.29 0.99
CA SER A 352 25.22 -4.10 0.94
C SER A 352 25.40 -3.44 2.31
N ILE A 353 24.34 -3.36 3.11
CA ILE A 353 24.38 -2.83 4.48
C ILE A 353 25.22 -3.72 5.39
N ILE A 354 24.97 -5.03 5.35
CA ILE A 354 25.63 -5.98 6.26
C ILE A 354 27.10 -6.15 5.92
N ASP A 355 27.48 -6.17 4.64
CA ASP A 355 28.88 -6.17 4.21
C ASP A 355 29.61 -4.91 4.71
N HIS A 356 28.99 -3.73 4.59
CA HIS A 356 29.55 -2.47 5.11
C HIS A 356 29.76 -2.52 6.62
N LEU A 357 28.73 -2.88 7.39
CA LEU A 357 28.82 -2.94 8.86
C LEU A 357 29.82 -4.02 9.32
N HIS A 358 29.86 -5.17 8.65
CA HIS A 358 30.81 -6.23 8.96
C HIS A 358 32.26 -5.81 8.69
N ALA A 359 32.51 -5.09 7.59
CA ALA A 359 33.82 -4.54 7.24
C ALA A 359 34.30 -3.47 8.24
N LEU A 360 33.36 -2.75 8.86
CA LEU A 360 33.62 -1.85 9.99
C LEU A 360 33.86 -2.58 11.33
N GLY A 361 33.74 -3.91 11.36
CA GLY A 361 33.99 -4.74 12.53
C GLY A 361 32.75 -5.01 13.38
N HIS A 362 31.56 -4.55 12.98
CA HIS A 362 30.35 -4.83 13.74
C HIS A 362 30.00 -6.31 13.67
N ARG A 363 29.62 -6.87 14.84
CA ARG A 363 29.15 -8.25 14.99
C ARG A 363 27.80 -8.32 15.70
N ARG A 364 27.50 -7.33 16.54
CA ARG A 364 26.21 -7.14 17.21
C ARG A 364 25.39 -6.12 16.44
N ILE A 365 24.54 -6.60 15.54
CA ILE A 365 23.77 -5.79 14.59
C ILE A 365 22.30 -6.10 14.81
N VAL A 366 21.48 -5.07 15.09
CA VAL A 366 20.02 -5.26 15.18
C VAL A 366 19.34 -4.53 14.05
N HIS A 367 18.41 -5.21 13.39
CA HIS A 367 17.52 -4.63 12.40
C HIS A 367 16.19 -4.29 13.07
N ILE A 368 15.82 -3.02 13.15
CA ILE A 368 14.49 -2.58 13.53
C ILE A 368 13.63 -2.57 12.27
N ALA A 369 12.90 -3.67 12.10
CA ALA A 369 12.05 -3.96 10.97
C ALA A 369 10.68 -3.30 11.14
N GLY A 370 9.97 -3.15 10.03
CA GLY A 370 8.59 -2.64 10.03
C GLY A 370 7.54 -3.69 10.38
N LEU A 371 6.35 -3.51 9.78
CA LEU A 371 5.17 -4.31 10.07
C LEU A 371 5.34 -5.77 9.63
N PRO A 372 5.09 -6.76 10.52
CA PRO A 372 5.18 -8.18 10.18
C PRO A 372 4.09 -8.62 9.20
N GLY A 373 4.41 -9.61 8.37
CA GLY A 373 3.50 -10.18 7.37
C GLY A 373 3.39 -9.38 6.08
N LEU A 374 4.11 -8.26 5.96
CA LEU A 374 4.40 -7.64 4.67
C LEU A 374 5.57 -8.38 4.02
N ALA A 375 5.43 -8.69 2.73
CA ALA A 375 6.37 -9.54 2.02
C ALA A 375 7.78 -8.94 1.95
N HIS A 376 7.93 -7.60 1.86
CA HIS A 376 9.24 -6.96 1.92
C HIS A 376 9.86 -7.02 3.33
N THR A 377 9.07 -6.82 4.39
CA THR A 377 9.56 -6.96 5.78
C THR A 377 10.08 -8.39 6.00
N ASP A 378 9.28 -9.39 5.66
CA ASP A 378 9.65 -10.81 5.81
C ASP A 378 10.91 -11.14 5.00
N ARG A 379 11.03 -10.60 3.77
CA ARG A 379 12.24 -10.73 2.95
C ARG A 379 13.47 -10.10 3.59
N ARG A 380 13.37 -8.88 4.11
CA ARG A 380 14.50 -8.18 4.74
C ARG A 380 14.97 -8.90 5.99
N VAL A 381 14.03 -9.39 6.81
CA VAL A 381 14.33 -10.25 7.97
C VAL A 381 15.06 -11.53 7.55
N ALA A 382 14.57 -12.19 6.50
CA ALA A 382 15.22 -13.40 5.97
C ALA A 382 16.62 -13.09 5.38
N ALA A 383 16.76 -11.97 4.66
CA ALA A 383 18.01 -11.54 4.07
C ALA A 383 19.06 -11.22 5.14
N LEU A 384 18.68 -10.51 6.22
CA LEU A 384 19.59 -10.27 7.35
C LEU A 384 20.15 -11.58 7.90
N ARG A 385 19.28 -12.57 8.14
CA ARG A 385 19.68 -13.87 8.67
C ARG A 385 20.61 -14.61 7.69
N ALA A 386 20.29 -14.59 6.40
CA ALA A 386 21.10 -15.24 5.38
C ALA A 386 22.50 -14.61 5.27
N GLU A 387 22.60 -13.28 5.28
CA GLU A 387 23.87 -12.56 5.20
C GLU A 387 24.70 -12.70 6.49
N ALA A 388 24.04 -12.74 7.65
CA ALA A 388 24.72 -13.06 8.92
C ALA A 388 25.34 -14.46 8.91
N ALA A 389 24.58 -15.46 8.44
CA ALA A 389 25.07 -16.82 8.30
C ALA A 389 26.22 -16.92 7.28
N ARG A 390 26.12 -16.21 6.14
CA ARG A 390 27.17 -16.15 5.12
C ARG A 390 28.50 -15.61 5.68
N LEU A 391 28.43 -14.64 6.58
CA LEU A 391 29.59 -14.00 7.20
C LEU A 391 30.03 -14.66 8.52
N GLY A 392 29.41 -15.79 8.91
CA GLY A 392 29.75 -16.50 10.14
C GLY A 392 29.45 -15.72 11.42
N MET A 393 28.48 -14.82 11.40
CA MET A 393 28.04 -14.07 12.59
C MET A 393 27.04 -14.89 13.40
N ASP A 394 27.07 -14.74 14.72
CA ASP A 394 26.15 -15.44 15.63
C ASP A 394 24.71 -14.93 15.44
N ALA A 395 23.75 -15.86 15.34
CA ALA A 395 22.33 -15.55 15.21
C ALA A 395 21.75 -14.85 16.46
N ALA A 396 22.39 -14.99 17.64
CA ALA A 396 22.02 -14.26 18.83
C ALA A 396 22.39 -12.76 18.75
N ASP A 397 23.50 -12.46 18.08
CA ASP A 397 24.06 -11.12 17.93
C ASP A 397 23.51 -10.35 16.72
N VAL A 398 23.02 -11.07 15.70
CA VAL A 398 22.39 -10.49 14.52
C VAL A 398 20.93 -10.91 14.39
N ARG A 399 20.02 -9.98 14.69
CA ARG A 399 18.57 -10.27 14.74
C ARG A 399 17.70 -9.10 14.31
N SER A 400 16.44 -9.38 13.99
CA SER A 400 15.43 -8.37 13.69
C SER A 400 14.42 -8.21 14.83
N VAL A 401 13.89 -6.99 14.99
CA VAL A 401 12.77 -6.64 15.88
C VAL A 401 11.72 -5.92 15.04
N CYS A 402 10.51 -6.48 14.95
CA CYS A 402 9.43 -5.86 14.17
C CYS A 402 8.72 -4.75 14.94
N THR A 403 8.20 -3.78 14.21
CA THR A 403 7.48 -2.59 14.70
C THR A 403 6.27 -2.29 13.80
N ASP A 404 5.69 -1.09 13.86
CA ASP A 404 4.61 -0.63 12.99
C ASP A 404 5.01 0.52 12.06
N TYR A 405 6.32 0.72 11.85
CA TYR A 405 6.90 1.86 11.12
C TYR A 405 6.79 3.24 11.80
N SER A 406 6.14 3.34 12.96
CA SER A 406 6.02 4.62 13.69
C SER A 406 7.33 5.03 14.36
N ASP A 407 7.53 6.34 14.51
CA ASP A 407 8.59 6.89 15.37
C ASP A 407 8.45 6.41 16.81
N GLU A 408 7.24 6.30 17.35
CA GLU A 408 7.05 5.88 18.74
C GLU A 408 7.55 4.45 18.99
N GLN A 409 7.18 3.49 18.14
CA GLN A 409 7.67 2.12 18.28
C GLN A 409 9.16 2.01 17.94
N GLY A 410 9.66 2.76 16.94
CA GLY A 410 11.08 2.82 16.61
C GLY A 410 11.93 3.34 17.78
N ALA A 411 11.48 4.41 18.45
CA ALA A 411 12.12 4.98 19.63
C ALA A 411 12.11 4.00 20.81
N GLU A 412 10.96 3.37 21.07
CA GLU A 412 10.82 2.42 22.16
C GLU A 412 11.66 1.15 21.95
N ALA A 413 11.69 0.61 20.73
CA ALA A 413 12.56 -0.51 20.38
C ALA A 413 14.04 -0.13 20.59
N THR A 414 14.45 1.06 20.14
CA THR A 414 15.81 1.55 20.33
C THR A 414 16.17 1.66 21.81
N ARG A 415 15.29 2.24 22.63
CA ARG A 415 15.51 2.40 24.08
C ARG A 415 15.73 1.04 24.76
N ARG A 416 14.90 0.04 24.45
CA ARG A 416 15.04 -1.32 25.00
C ARG A 416 16.35 -1.97 24.59
N LEU A 417 16.75 -1.81 23.33
CA LEU A 417 17.99 -2.40 22.81
C LEU A 417 19.23 -1.78 23.45
N LEU A 418 19.25 -0.46 23.66
CA LEU A 418 20.38 0.24 24.28
C LEU A 418 20.46 0.02 25.79
N ALA A 419 19.34 -0.31 26.45
CA ALA A 419 19.31 -0.68 27.86
C ALA A 419 19.69 -2.15 28.15
N ALA A 420 19.87 -2.98 27.12
CA ALA A 420 20.21 -4.38 27.30
C ALA A 420 21.65 -4.56 27.84
N PRO A 421 21.97 -5.66 28.55
CA PRO A 421 23.32 -5.91 29.08
C PRO A 421 24.42 -5.93 28.00
N HIS A 422 24.06 -6.39 26.80
CA HIS A 422 24.94 -6.41 25.63
C HIS A 422 24.23 -5.64 24.50
N PRO A 423 24.31 -4.30 24.48
CA PRO A 423 23.62 -3.50 23.47
C PRO A 423 24.23 -3.74 22.08
N PRO A 424 23.45 -3.54 21.00
CA PRO A 424 23.99 -3.60 19.65
C PRO A 424 25.01 -2.49 19.42
N THR A 425 25.96 -2.76 18.52
CA THR A 425 26.94 -1.77 18.06
C THR A 425 26.52 -1.10 16.76
N ALA A 426 25.54 -1.67 16.06
CA ALA A 426 24.93 -1.08 14.88
C ALA A 426 23.42 -1.40 14.86
N ILE A 427 22.61 -0.42 14.42
CA ILE A 427 21.19 -0.62 14.17
C ILE A 427 20.84 -0.22 12.74
N VAL A 428 20.12 -1.10 12.04
CA VAL A 428 19.55 -0.87 10.71
C VAL A 428 18.05 -0.62 10.87
N TYR A 429 17.51 0.43 10.28
CA TYR A 429 16.10 0.80 10.39
C TYR A 429 15.40 0.70 9.04
N ASP A 430 14.23 0.06 9.02
CA ASP A 430 13.43 -0.16 7.80
C ASP A 430 12.79 1.11 7.20
N ASN A 431 12.84 2.23 7.93
CA ASN A 431 12.48 3.57 7.44
C ASN A 431 13.24 4.67 8.19
N ASP A 432 13.15 5.89 7.66
CA ASP A 432 13.94 7.04 8.12
C ASP A 432 13.42 7.66 9.41
N VAL A 433 12.10 7.63 9.59
CA VAL A 433 11.45 8.22 10.76
C VAL A 433 11.83 7.44 12.02
N MET A 434 11.83 6.11 11.97
CA MET A 434 12.35 5.28 13.05
C MET A 434 13.86 5.49 13.26
N ALA A 435 14.64 5.66 12.18
CA ALA A 435 16.08 5.89 12.28
C ALA A 435 16.39 7.20 13.00
N VAL A 436 15.68 8.28 12.67
CA VAL A 436 15.82 9.60 13.32
C VAL A 436 15.32 9.55 14.76
N ALA A 437 14.19 8.89 15.02
CA ALA A 437 13.70 8.66 16.38
C ALA A 437 14.71 7.87 17.22
N GLY A 438 15.34 6.84 16.63
CA GLY A 438 16.40 6.06 17.25
C GLY A 438 17.65 6.89 17.55
N ALA A 439 18.09 7.73 16.61
CA ALA A 439 19.20 8.66 16.83
C ALA A 439 18.90 9.66 17.96
N ALA A 440 17.67 10.18 18.03
CA ALA A 440 17.23 11.06 19.11
C ALA A 440 17.23 10.35 20.48
N VAL A 441 16.80 9.07 20.53
CA VAL A 441 16.88 8.25 21.74
C VAL A 441 18.33 8.02 22.17
N ALA A 442 19.22 7.67 21.23
CA ALA A 442 20.64 7.48 21.53
C ALA A 442 21.25 8.76 22.12
N ALA A 443 20.97 9.92 21.52
CA ALA A 443 21.41 11.21 22.02
C ALA A 443 20.87 11.51 23.43
N GLY A 444 19.58 11.25 23.68
CA GLY A 444 18.95 11.43 25.00
C GLY A 444 19.53 10.52 26.09
N LEU A 445 20.06 9.36 25.72
CA LEU A 445 20.75 8.42 26.60
C LEU A 445 22.26 8.68 26.71
N GLY A 446 22.80 9.67 25.99
CA GLY A 446 24.23 9.96 25.94
C GLY A 446 25.05 8.89 25.20
N VAL A 447 24.42 8.06 24.37
CA VAL A 447 25.10 7.06 23.53
C VAL A 447 25.63 7.76 22.26
N PRO A 448 26.95 7.85 22.06
CA PRO A 448 27.49 8.58 20.92
C PRO A 448 27.22 7.84 19.60
N VAL A 449 26.62 8.55 18.65
CA VAL A 449 26.48 8.12 17.25
C VAL A 449 27.45 8.98 16.41
N PRO A 450 28.40 8.40 15.67
CA PRO A 450 28.57 6.96 15.42
C PRO A 450 29.41 6.21 16.48
N GLY A 451 30.04 6.92 17.44
CA GLY A 451 31.17 6.40 18.22
C GLY A 451 30.96 5.07 18.97
N ALA A 452 29.80 4.88 19.61
CA ALA A 452 29.43 3.64 20.28
C ALA A 452 28.33 2.86 19.53
N LEU A 453 27.61 3.56 18.63
CA LEU A 453 26.48 3.02 17.89
C LEU A 453 26.50 3.55 16.45
N SER A 454 26.59 2.66 15.48
CA SER A 454 26.35 2.95 14.07
C SER A 454 24.85 2.87 13.75
N ILE A 455 24.33 3.82 12.96
CA ILE A 455 22.93 3.84 12.51
C ILE A 455 22.87 3.84 10.98
N VAL A 456 22.04 2.97 10.41
CA VAL A 456 21.74 2.94 8.97
C VAL A 456 20.23 3.03 8.75
N ALA A 457 19.79 3.90 7.84
CA ALA A 457 18.40 4.03 7.43
C ALA A 457 18.16 3.34 6.06
N TRP A 458 16.94 2.81 5.87
CA TRP A 458 16.57 2.13 4.62
C TRP A 458 16.21 3.08 3.47
N ASP A 459 15.86 4.33 3.75
CA ASP A 459 15.61 5.33 2.73
C ASP A 459 16.52 6.56 2.96
N ASP A 460 16.55 7.43 1.96
CA ASP A 460 17.32 8.68 1.99
C ASP A 460 16.39 9.90 1.89
N SER A 461 15.41 9.97 2.78
CA SER A 461 14.54 11.13 2.90
C SER A 461 15.32 12.38 3.35
N PRO A 462 14.72 13.58 3.19
CA PRO A 462 15.34 14.81 3.68
C PRO A 462 15.74 14.76 5.17
N LEU A 463 15.02 13.98 5.99
CA LEU A 463 15.33 13.84 7.42
C LEU A 463 16.74 13.28 7.64
N CYS A 464 17.11 12.21 6.92
CA CYS A 464 18.43 11.59 6.99
C CYS A 464 19.58 12.56 6.68
N ARG A 465 19.32 13.58 5.85
CA ARG A 465 20.31 14.56 5.39
C ARG A 465 20.46 15.76 6.32
N VAL A 466 19.46 16.07 7.14
CA VAL A 466 19.44 17.25 8.04
C VAL A 466 19.58 16.88 9.52
N THR A 467 19.44 15.61 9.89
CA THR A 467 19.77 15.13 11.24
C THR A 467 21.29 15.23 11.50
N HIS A 468 21.66 15.36 12.77
CA HIS A 468 23.04 15.36 13.23
C HIS A 468 23.30 14.19 14.20
N PRO A 469 24.19 13.24 13.87
CA PRO A 469 24.91 13.11 12.59
C PRO A 469 23.96 12.81 11.42
N ARG A 470 24.38 13.10 10.18
CA ARG A 470 23.61 12.68 8.99
C ARG A 470 23.66 11.17 8.88
N LEU A 471 22.55 10.58 8.45
CA LEU A 471 22.37 9.14 8.46
C LEU A 471 22.91 8.51 7.19
N THR A 472 23.71 7.46 7.35
CA THR A 472 24.05 6.51 6.29
C THR A 472 22.76 5.84 5.85
N SER A 473 22.48 5.84 4.55
CA SER A 473 21.15 5.50 4.02
C SER A 473 21.25 4.71 2.72
N LEU A 474 20.27 3.84 2.47
CA LEU A 474 20.05 3.33 1.12
C LEU A 474 19.35 4.40 0.27
N VAL A 475 19.94 4.72 -0.87
CA VAL A 475 19.39 5.66 -1.85
C VAL A 475 18.74 4.87 -2.98
N ARG A 476 17.48 5.20 -3.28
CA ARG A 476 16.70 4.59 -4.36
C ARG A 476 15.85 5.62 -5.08
N ASP A 477 15.64 5.40 -6.38
CA ASP A 477 14.68 6.20 -7.16
C ASP A 477 13.24 5.72 -6.88
N THR A 478 12.70 6.09 -5.71
CA THR A 478 11.31 5.77 -5.32
C THR A 478 10.30 6.36 -6.30
N ALA A 479 10.56 7.56 -6.82
CA ALA A 479 9.72 8.17 -7.86
C ALA A 479 9.84 7.39 -9.18
N GLY A 480 11.02 6.94 -9.56
CA GLY A 480 11.24 6.05 -10.71
C GLY A 480 10.49 4.74 -10.58
N PHE A 481 10.46 4.17 -9.37
CA PHE A 481 9.68 2.98 -9.07
C PHE A 481 8.17 3.21 -9.29
N GLY A 482 7.65 4.37 -8.85
CA GLY A 482 6.27 4.79 -9.11
C GLY A 482 5.98 5.04 -10.58
N ARG A 483 6.89 5.71 -11.30
CA ARG A 483 6.80 5.92 -12.75
C ARG A 483 6.73 4.60 -13.50
N LEU A 484 7.61 3.66 -13.18
CA LEU A 484 7.66 2.33 -13.80
C LEU A 484 6.35 1.56 -13.57
N ALA A 485 5.78 1.64 -12.36
CA ALA A 485 4.49 1.04 -12.03
C ALA A 485 3.32 1.60 -12.83
N ALA A 486 3.24 2.92 -12.92
CA ALA A 486 2.22 3.57 -13.73
C ALA A 486 2.39 3.26 -15.22
N GLN A 487 3.62 3.27 -15.75
CA GLN A 487 3.91 2.92 -17.14
C GLN A 487 3.54 1.47 -17.48
N GLU A 488 3.81 0.54 -16.56
CA GLU A 488 3.40 -0.86 -16.72
C GLU A 488 1.88 -0.99 -16.72
N LEU A 489 1.18 -0.32 -15.79
CA LEU A 489 -0.28 -0.36 -15.74
C LEU A 489 -0.88 0.22 -17.02
N LEU A 490 -0.35 1.35 -17.51
CA LEU A 490 -0.77 1.95 -18.77
C LEU A 490 -0.53 1.01 -19.97
N SER A 491 0.57 0.25 -19.96
CA SER A 491 0.85 -0.75 -21.00
C SER A 491 -0.14 -1.90 -20.96
N LEU A 492 -0.47 -2.40 -19.75
CA LEU A 492 -1.50 -3.43 -19.56
C LEU A 492 -2.87 -2.95 -20.04
N LEU A 493 -3.22 -1.70 -19.73
CA LEU A 493 -4.44 -1.09 -20.23
C LEU A 493 -4.44 -1.07 -21.76
N ASP A 494 -3.31 -0.80 -22.42
CA ASP A 494 -3.21 -0.84 -23.88
C ASP A 494 -3.15 -2.26 -24.49
N GLY A 495 -3.27 -3.32 -23.67
CA GLY A 495 -3.33 -4.71 -24.11
C GLY A 495 -1.97 -5.42 -24.18
N ALA A 496 -0.92 -4.84 -23.58
CA ALA A 496 0.36 -5.52 -23.44
C ALA A 496 0.24 -6.75 -22.52
N PRO A 497 1.09 -7.79 -22.70
CA PRO A 497 1.11 -8.95 -21.81
C PRO A 497 1.65 -8.57 -20.42
N THR A 498 1.34 -9.39 -19.42
CA THR A 498 1.84 -9.21 -18.05
C THR A 498 3.33 -9.52 -17.95
N ARG A 499 4.03 -8.77 -17.09
CA ARG A 499 5.47 -8.83 -16.91
C ARG A 499 5.86 -8.80 -15.44
N ARG A 500 7.03 -9.38 -15.15
CA ARG A 500 7.73 -9.21 -13.86
C ARG A 500 8.97 -8.37 -14.09
N LEU A 501 8.96 -7.13 -13.64
CA LEU A 501 10.01 -6.15 -13.85
C LEU A 501 10.79 -5.93 -12.56
N GLN A 502 12.11 -5.87 -12.65
CA GLN A 502 12.95 -5.50 -11.51
C GLN A 502 13.18 -3.98 -11.51
N ALA A 503 13.02 -3.36 -10.35
CA ALA A 503 13.39 -1.96 -10.13
C ALA A 503 14.92 -1.80 -10.02
N GLU A 504 15.39 -0.56 -10.16
CA GLU A 504 16.80 -0.25 -9.94
C GLU A 504 17.27 -0.68 -8.54
N LEU A 505 18.46 -1.24 -8.47
CA LEU A 505 19.07 -1.66 -7.21
C LEU A 505 19.47 -0.41 -6.41
N PRO A 506 19.08 -0.28 -5.13
CA PRO A 506 19.53 0.81 -4.29
C PRO A 506 21.05 0.75 -4.07
N HIS A 507 21.66 1.91 -3.88
CA HIS A 507 23.06 2.01 -3.43
C HIS A 507 23.13 2.55 -2.01
N LEU A 508 24.16 2.16 -1.27
CA LEU A 508 24.38 2.63 0.09
C LEU A 508 25.18 3.93 0.06
N GLU A 509 24.58 5.02 0.54
CA GLU A 509 25.21 6.33 0.68
C GLU A 509 25.77 6.48 2.10
N LEU A 510 27.10 6.55 2.19
CA LEU A 510 27.81 6.60 3.46
C LEU A 510 27.84 8.01 4.04
N ARG A 511 27.50 8.14 5.33
CA ARG A 511 27.51 9.41 6.08
C ARG A 511 28.05 9.24 7.50
N GLU A 512 27.98 10.31 8.28
CA GLU A 512 28.56 10.41 9.62
C GLU A 512 27.99 9.43 10.65
N SER A 513 26.83 8.81 10.42
CA SER A 513 26.21 7.91 11.40
C SER A 513 26.80 6.50 11.46
N THR A 514 27.81 6.15 10.65
CA THR A 514 28.50 4.84 10.75
C THR A 514 30.01 5.02 10.97
N THR A 515 30.59 4.17 11.82
CA THR A 515 32.04 4.14 12.07
C THR A 515 32.49 2.73 12.46
N ARG A 516 33.79 2.53 12.71
CA ARG A 516 34.32 1.25 13.20
C ARG A 516 33.66 0.84 14.53
N ALA A 517 33.48 -0.46 14.72
CA ALA A 517 32.95 -1.00 15.96
C ALA A 517 33.85 -0.63 17.17
N PRO A 518 33.24 -0.35 18.34
CA PRO A 518 33.96 0.04 19.56
C PRO A 518 34.74 -1.12 20.22
#